data_AF-A0A534QEU2-F1
#
_entry.id   AF-A0A534QEU2-F1
#
_cell.length_a   1.000
_cell.length_b   1.000
_cell.length_c   1.000
_cell.angle_alpha   90.00
_cell.angle_beta   90.00
_cell.angle_gamma   90.00
#
_symmetry.space_group_name_H-M   'P 1'
#
loop_
_entity.id
_entity.type
_entity.pdbx_description
1 polymer ?
#
loop_
_entity_poly.entity_id
_entity_poly.type
_entity_poly.pdbx_seq_one_letter_code
_entity_poly.pdbx_strand_id
1 'polypeptide(L)'
;MQRLRFPRLPPHVAPEPTPPVPREVPALLLGRREFLKGLGAVLAALASPFTRLRQVYAAARGRFFTAHEFATLEALCDRILPADGDPGARELGAATYIEALLTAFDQPVPLIFAGGPFSNRNPFPDNATGTPSNKRPRDAFRHFIRLTRWQRLRWRAEIFGSDHVAGAAFNDVAAGGPLPGLRQMYREGLRAVDGAARTMTGAPYAGLSSDQQDAILAALDRSVFKPDARRGMSFVDVLIQHTLEGCFSLPEYGGNRDGRGWALLGLEGDDQPLGYSIFSRATDGYDERPDHPMSTPNPDELAGPRALSPDGERIQQSIMTLATALSKVFGE
;
A
#
# COMPACT_ATOMS: atom_id res chain seq x y z
N MET A 1 -64.11 -29.50 -48.49
CA MET A 1 -63.01 -30.36 -48.99
C MET A 1 -62.22 -29.58 -50.03
N GLN A 2 -61.04 -29.06 -49.67
CA GLN A 2 -60.10 -28.50 -50.65
C GLN A 2 -58.68 -28.94 -50.25
N ARG A 3 -58.02 -29.60 -51.21
CA ARG A 3 -56.73 -30.28 -51.06
C ARG A 3 -55.58 -29.26 -51.09
N LEU A 4 -54.62 -29.46 -50.20
CA LEU A 4 -53.33 -28.77 -50.15
C LEU A 4 -52.55 -28.93 -51.47
N ARG A 5 -51.91 -27.84 -51.94
CA ARG A 5 -50.80 -27.87 -52.90
C ARG A 5 -49.63 -27.05 -52.33
N PHE A 6 -48.51 -27.73 -52.12
CA PHE A 6 -47.26 -27.14 -51.65
C PHE A 6 -46.42 -26.60 -52.84
N PRO A 7 -45.75 -25.45 -52.71
CA PRO A 7 -44.76 -24.97 -53.68
C PRO A 7 -43.44 -25.77 -53.58
N ARG A 8 -42.78 -25.98 -54.73
CA ARG A 8 -41.53 -26.74 -54.87
C ARG A 8 -40.31 -25.96 -54.35
N LEU A 9 -39.40 -26.66 -53.69
CA LEU A 9 -38.11 -26.16 -53.20
C LEU A 9 -37.12 -25.85 -54.35
N PRO A 10 -36.23 -24.85 -54.20
CA PRO A 10 -35.17 -24.53 -55.16
C PRO A 10 -34.04 -25.59 -55.19
N PRO A 11 -33.24 -25.65 -56.27
CA PRO A 11 -32.23 -26.67 -56.48
C PRO A 11 -31.05 -26.59 -55.50
N HIS A 12 -30.50 -27.77 -55.20
CA HIS A 12 -29.43 -28.07 -54.26
C HIS A 12 -28.14 -27.26 -54.54
N VAL A 13 -27.71 -26.45 -53.58
CA VAL A 13 -26.35 -25.91 -53.52
C VAL A 13 -25.45 -26.96 -52.87
N ALA A 14 -24.28 -27.22 -53.46
CA ALA A 14 -23.27 -28.13 -52.92
C ALA A 14 -22.63 -27.53 -51.64
N PRO A 15 -22.25 -28.36 -50.65
CA PRO A 15 -21.83 -27.87 -49.33
C PRO A 15 -20.44 -27.23 -49.35
N GLU A 16 -20.32 -26.08 -48.67
CA GLU A 16 -19.02 -25.51 -48.25
C GLU A 16 -18.31 -26.46 -47.27
N PRO A 17 -16.96 -26.53 -47.28
CA PRO A 17 -16.22 -27.42 -46.41
C PRO A 17 -16.39 -27.03 -44.93
N THR A 18 -16.89 -28.00 -44.15
CA THR A 18 -17.03 -27.93 -42.70
C THR A 18 -15.67 -27.70 -42.00
N PRO A 19 -15.59 -26.76 -41.03
CA PRO A 19 -14.43 -26.64 -40.16
C PRO A 19 -14.31 -27.89 -39.24
N PRO A 20 -13.10 -28.22 -38.76
CA PRO A 20 -12.85 -29.48 -38.06
C PRO A 20 -13.64 -29.59 -36.76
N VAL A 21 -14.26 -30.75 -36.57
CA VAL A 21 -14.94 -31.18 -35.35
C VAL A 21 -13.92 -31.30 -34.21
N PRO A 22 -14.13 -30.64 -33.04
CA PRO A 22 -13.32 -30.88 -31.86
C PRO A 22 -13.53 -32.32 -31.36
N ARG A 23 -12.43 -33.00 -31.04
CA ARG A 23 -12.42 -34.35 -30.42
C ARG A 23 -13.32 -34.39 -29.18
N GLU A 24 -14.24 -35.35 -29.14
CA GLU A 24 -14.89 -35.78 -27.91
C GLU A 24 -13.83 -36.29 -26.91
N VAL A 25 -13.82 -35.68 -25.73
CA VAL A 25 -13.09 -36.20 -24.57
C VAL A 25 -14.10 -37.04 -23.79
N PRO A 26 -13.78 -38.30 -23.42
CA PRO A 26 -14.74 -39.15 -22.72
C PRO A 26 -15.05 -38.55 -21.34
N ALA A 27 -16.33 -38.27 -21.10
CA ALA A 27 -16.82 -37.96 -19.77
C ALA A 27 -16.78 -39.23 -18.91
N LEU A 28 -15.89 -39.27 -17.93
CA LEU A 28 -15.96 -40.24 -16.84
C LEU A 28 -17.23 -39.95 -16.02
N LEU A 29 -18.26 -40.77 -16.19
CA LEU A 29 -19.46 -40.76 -15.35
C LEU A 29 -19.15 -41.47 -14.02
N LEU A 30 -18.80 -40.70 -12.99
CA LEU A 30 -18.77 -41.19 -11.60
C LEU A 30 -20.20 -41.31 -11.06
N GLY A 31 -20.53 -42.44 -10.44
CA GLY A 31 -21.87 -42.74 -9.94
C GLY A 31 -22.22 -41.99 -8.66
N ARG A 32 -23.51 -41.72 -8.45
CA ARG A 32 -24.10 -40.99 -7.28
C ARG A 32 -23.65 -41.53 -5.91
N ARG A 33 -23.18 -42.78 -5.83
CA ARG A 33 -22.68 -43.44 -4.61
C ARG A 33 -21.19 -43.18 -4.32
N GLU A 34 -20.41 -42.82 -5.33
CA GLU A 34 -19.03 -42.33 -5.20
C GLU A 34 -19.01 -40.83 -4.89
N PHE A 35 -20.00 -40.08 -5.40
CA PHE A 35 -20.22 -38.66 -5.11
C PHE A 35 -20.47 -38.38 -3.62
N LEU A 36 -21.23 -39.23 -2.93
CA LEU A 36 -21.50 -39.08 -1.48
C LEU A 36 -20.31 -39.46 -0.60
N LYS A 37 -19.46 -40.39 -1.02
CA LYS A 37 -18.17 -40.66 -0.35
C LYS A 37 -17.19 -39.49 -0.53
N GLY A 38 -17.29 -38.77 -1.65
CA GLY A 38 -16.56 -37.52 -1.88
C GLY A 38 -17.02 -36.36 -1.00
N LEU A 39 -18.33 -36.22 -0.73
CA LEU A 39 -18.87 -35.09 0.03
C LEU A 39 -18.41 -35.05 1.50
N GLY A 40 -18.23 -36.23 2.12
CA GLY A 40 -17.65 -36.34 3.47
C GLY A 40 -16.18 -35.91 3.55
N ALA A 41 -15.42 -36.12 2.47
CA ALA A 41 -14.04 -35.63 2.36
C ALA A 41 -13.99 -34.12 2.03
N VAL A 42 -15.00 -33.58 1.34
CA VAL A 42 -15.11 -32.13 1.05
C VAL A 42 -15.36 -31.32 2.32
N LEU A 43 -16.16 -31.82 3.28
CA LEU A 43 -16.36 -31.14 4.56
C LEU A 43 -15.12 -31.15 5.46
N ALA A 44 -14.28 -32.20 5.39
CA ALA A 44 -12.98 -32.22 6.06
C ALA A 44 -11.92 -31.35 5.35
N ALA A 45 -12.02 -31.18 4.03
CA ALA A 45 -11.11 -30.32 3.24
C ALA A 45 -11.48 -28.82 3.30
N LEU A 46 -12.70 -28.47 3.72
CA LEU A 46 -13.10 -27.08 3.95
C LEU A 46 -12.45 -26.46 5.20
N ALA A 47 -11.70 -27.25 5.99
CA ALA A 47 -10.91 -26.78 7.12
C ALA A 47 -9.45 -26.38 6.79
N SER A 48 -9.04 -26.34 5.50
CA SER A 48 -7.85 -25.68 4.87
C SER A 48 -7.26 -26.58 3.77
N PRO A 49 -6.99 -26.11 2.52
CA PRO A 49 -6.32 -24.85 2.20
C PRO A 49 -6.91 -24.12 0.96
N PHE A 50 -7.97 -23.33 1.16
CA PHE A 50 -8.38 -22.31 0.17
C PHE A 50 -7.38 -21.13 0.08
N THR A 51 -6.43 -21.05 1.01
CA THR A 51 -5.34 -20.05 1.02
C THR A 51 -4.25 -20.34 0.00
N ARG A 52 -3.85 -21.61 -0.20
CA ARG A 52 -2.79 -21.95 -1.16
C ARG A 52 -3.21 -21.70 -2.61
N LEU A 53 -4.44 -22.05 -2.98
CA LEU A 53 -4.97 -21.79 -4.32
C LEU A 53 -5.10 -20.29 -4.58
N ARG A 54 -5.59 -19.49 -3.62
CA ARG A 54 -5.60 -18.02 -3.73
C ARG A 54 -4.20 -17.42 -3.82
N GLN A 55 -3.23 -17.93 -3.08
CA GLN A 55 -1.82 -17.52 -3.16
C GLN A 55 -1.22 -17.83 -4.54
N VAL A 56 -1.51 -19.02 -5.09
CA VAL A 56 -1.13 -19.40 -6.46
C VAL A 56 -1.82 -18.50 -7.49
N TYR A 57 -3.08 -18.12 -7.29
CA TYR A 57 -3.79 -17.18 -8.17
C TYR A 57 -3.28 -15.73 -8.07
N ALA A 58 -2.84 -15.27 -6.89
CA ALA A 58 -2.19 -13.96 -6.73
C ALA A 58 -0.81 -13.94 -7.38
N ALA A 59 -0.04 -15.02 -7.22
CA ALA A 59 1.22 -15.23 -7.94
C ALA A 59 0.99 -15.29 -9.47
N ALA A 60 -0.10 -15.92 -9.93
CA ALA A 60 -0.48 -15.98 -11.34
C ALA A 60 -1.01 -14.65 -11.91
N ARG A 61 -1.35 -13.67 -11.05
CA ARG A 61 -1.70 -12.28 -11.43
C ARG A 61 -0.59 -11.26 -11.15
N GLY A 62 0.59 -11.71 -10.72
CA GLY A 62 1.76 -10.85 -10.51
C GLY A 62 1.66 -9.87 -9.35
N ARG A 63 0.81 -10.13 -8.33
CA ARG A 63 0.72 -9.28 -7.12
C ARG A 63 1.34 -9.99 -5.91
N PHE A 64 2.03 -9.24 -5.07
CA PHE A 64 2.65 -9.79 -3.87
C PHE A 64 1.60 -10.17 -2.83
N PHE A 65 0.55 -9.36 -2.64
CA PHE A 65 -0.58 -9.76 -1.80
C PHE A 65 -1.71 -10.37 -2.62
N THR A 66 -2.43 -11.32 -2.02
CA THR A 66 -3.77 -11.69 -2.52
C THR A 66 -4.73 -10.52 -2.35
N ALA A 67 -5.82 -10.48 -3.12
CA ALA A 67 -6.85 -9.44 -2.95
C ALA A 67 -7.39 -9.36 -1.51
N HIS A 68 -7.48 -10.51 -0.83
CA HIS A 68 -7.89 -10.58 0.58
C HIS A 68 -6.85 -9.99 1.51
N GLU A 69 -5.58 -10.36 1.37
CA GLU A 69 -4.48 -9.82 2.18
C GLU A 69 -4.33 -8.30 1.97
N PHE A 70 -4.47 -7.83 0.73
CA PHE A 70 -4.42 -6.40 0.43
C PHE A 70 -5.58 -5.64 1.08
N ALA A 71 -6.81 -6.18 1.03
CA ALA A 71 -7.96 -5.58 1.72
C ALA A 71 -7.77 -5.55 3.25
N THR A 72 -7.17 -6.60 3.84
CA THR A 72 -6.80 -6.60 5.26
C THR A 72 -5.74 -5.55 5.56
N LEU A 73 -4.73 -5.40 4.70
CA LEU A 73 -3.70 -4.37 4.84
C LEU A 73 -4.29 -2.95 4.75
N GLU A 74 -5.16 -2.68 3.78
CA GLU A 74 -5.86 -1.39 3.67
C GLU A 74 -6.70 -1.09 4.92
N ALA A 75 -7.46 -2.07 5.42
CA ALA A 75 -8.23 -1.91 6.64
C ALA A 75 -7.34 -1.58 7.86
N LEU A 76 -6.18 -2.23 7.97
CA LEU A 76 -5.20 -1.96 9.02
C LEU A 76 -4.61 -0.55 8.90
N CYS A 77 -4.22 -0.12 7.70
CA CYS A 77 -3.72 1.23 7.46
C CYS A 77 -4.77 2.29 7.83
N ASP A 78 -6.05 2.04 7.52
CA ASP A 78 -7.18 2.90 7.87
C ASP A 78 -7.49 2.96 9.37
N ARG A 79 -6.92 2.09 10.20
CA ARG A 79 -6.97 2.22 11.67
C ARG A 79 -5.84 3.10 12.20
N ILE A 80 -4.75 3.24 11.45
CA ILE A 80 -3.62 4.10 11.80
C ILE A 80 -3.91 5.56 11.42
N LEU A 81 -4.43 5.79 10.21
CA LEU A 81 -4.88 7.10 9.76
C LEU A 81 -6.29 6.95 9.16
N PRO A 82 -7.36 7.03 9.98
CA PRO A 82 -8.73 6.99 9.50
C PRO A 82 -9.08 8.26 8.74
N ALA A 83 -10.07 8.18 7.85
CA ALA A 83 -10.65 9.36 7.20
C ALA A 83 -11.63 10.07 8.14
N ASP A 84 -11.50 11.39 8.30
CA ASP A 84 -12.35 12.19 9.20
C ASP A 84 -12.69 13.59 8.62
N GLY A 85 -13.27 13.60 7.41
CA GLY A 85 -13.51 14.82 6.64
C GLY A 85 -12.32 15.19 5.74
N ASP A 86 -11.13 14.76 6.14
CA ASP A 86 -9.91 14.69 5.35
C ASP A 86 -9.60 13.24 4.91
N PRO A 87 -8.73 13.02 3.89
CA PRO A 87 -8.39 11.66 3.44
C PRO A 87 -7.62 10.84 4.48
N GLY A 88 -8.05 9.59 4.67
CA GLY A 88 -7.33 8.57 5.43
C GLY A 88 -6.32 7.77 4.60
N ALA A 89 -5.67 6.79 5.24
CA ALA A 89 -4.58 6.01 4.68
C ALA A 89 -4.95 5.30 3.36
N ARG A 90 -6.17 4.76 3.23
CA ARG A 90 -6.67 4.14 2.00
C ARG A 90 -6.75 5.13 0.85
N GLU A 91 -7.27 6.33 1.08
CA GLU A 91 -7.35 7.36 0.04
C GLU A 91 -5.98 7.90 -0.35
N LEU A 92 -5.05 8.00 0.62
CA LEU A 92 -3.66 8.39 0.39
C LEU A 92 -2.83 7.28 -0.27
N GLY A 93 -3.29 6.02 -0.24
CA GLY A 93 -2.63 4.90 -0.92
C GLY A 93 -1.55 4.20 -0.10
N ALA A 94 -1.59 4.27 1.23
CA ALA A 94 -0.57 3.69 2.11
C ALA A 94 -0.32 2.19 1.86
N ALA A 95 -1.37 1.37 1.68
CA ALA A 95 -1.22 -0.05 1.37
C ALA A 95 -0.53 -0.30 0.01
N THR A 96 -0.70 0.61 -0.95
CA THR A 96 -0.03 0.54 -2.26
C THR A 96 1.46 0.84 -2.11
N TYR A 97 1.82 1.85 -1.32
CA TYR A 97 3.22 2.10 -0.95
C TYR A 97 3.87 0.89 -0.27
N ILE A 98 3.18 0.28 0.70
CA ILE A 98 3.69 -0.90 1.40
C ILE A 98 3.92 -2.06 0.42
N GLU A 99 2.95 -2.36 -0.46
CA GLU A 99 3.14 -3.40 -1.48
C GLU A 99 4.31 -3.06 -2.42
N ALA A 100 4.48 -1.80 -2.82
CA ALA A 100 5.60 -1.34 -3.65
C ALA A 100 6.96 -1.48 -2.96
N LEU A 101 7.07 -1.12 -1.68
CA LEU A 101 8.28 -1.30 -0.87
C LEU A 101 8.64 -2.78 -0.75
N LEU A 102 7.66 -3.63 -0.42
CA LEU A 102 7.89 -5.06 -0.28
C LEU A 102 8.28 -5.70 -1.61
N THR A 103 7.78 -5.18 -2.73
CA THR A 103 8.09 -5.64 -4.09
C THR A 103 9.22 -4.88 -4.77
N ALA A 104 9.95 -4.01 -4.04
CA ALA A 104 10.91 -3.10 -4.65
C ALA A 104 12.00 -3.82 -5.48
N PHE A 105 12.36 -5.06 -5.12
CA PHE A 105 13.36 -5.87 -5.83
C PHE A 105 12.82 -6.80 -6.93
N ASP A 106 11.52 -6.75 -7.23
CA ASP A 106 10.93 -7.57 -8.30
C ASP A 106 11.18 -6.96 -9.69
N GLN A 107 11.79 -5.77 -9.75
CA GLN A 107 12.22 -5.07 -10.95
C GLN A 107 13.76 -5.04 -11.08
N PRO A 108 14.32 -4.90 -12.31
CA PRO A 108 15.77 -4.84 -12.50
C PRO A 108 16.46 -3.68 -11.76
N VAL A 109 15.78 -2.53 -11.70
CA VAL A 109 16.19 -1.38 -10.89
C VAL A 109 15.26 -1.33 -9.68
N PRO A 110 15.78 -1.52 -8.45
CA PRO A 110 14.92 -1.56 -7.29
C PRO A 110 14.26 -0.22 -6.98
N LEU A 111 12.99 -0.24 -6.60
CA LEU A 111 12.21 0.94 -6.24
C LEU A 111 12.53 1.45 -4.82
N ILE A 112 13.82 1.71 -4.54
CA ILE A 112 14.33 2.07 -3.21
C ILE A 112 14.72 3.54 -3.11
N PHE A 113 15.44 4.06 -4.12
CA PHE A 113 15.84 5.47 -4.16
C PHE A 113 15.37 6.08 -5.48
N ALA A 114 14.44 7.01 -5.39
CA ALA A 114 14.01 7.86 -6.50
C ALA A 114 15.20 8.66 -7.06
N GLY A 115 15.10 9.03 -8.33
CA GLY A 115 16.10 9.88 -8.98
C GLY A 115 16.01 11.33 -8.55
N GLY A 116 16.76 12.18 -9.26
CA GLY A 116 16.78 13.62 -9.01
C GLY A 116 17.40 14.38 -10.18
N PRO A 117 17.40 15.72 -10.14
CA PRO A 117 17.10 16.53 -8.96
C PRO A 117 15.63 16.96 -8.79
N PHE A 118 14.77 16.86 -9.81
CA PHE A 118 13.42 17.46 -9.77
C PHE A 118 12.30 16.51 -10.18
N SER A 119 11.11 16.70 -9.60
CA SER A 119 9.91 15.90 -9.83
C SER A 119 9.01 16.39 -10.97
N ASN A 120 9.36 17.51 -11.63
CA ASN A 120 8.56 18.25 -12.61
C ASN A 120 7.34 19.02 -12.07
N ARG A 121 7.03 18.89 -10.77
CA ARG A 121 5.91 19.58 -10.12
C ARG A 121 6.01 21.09 -10.16
N ASN A 122 7.23 21.63 -10.22
CA ASN A 122 7.50 23.06 -10.36
C ASN A 122 8.30 23.43 -11.63
N PRO A 123 8.03 24.60 -12.25
CA PRO A 123 8.79 25.08 -13.40
C PRO A 123 10.16 25.65 -13.00
N PHE A 124 11.00 25.94 -13.98
CA PHE A 124 12.21 26.74 -13.75
C PHE A 124 11.86 28.20 -13.50
N PRO A 125 12.69 28.93 -12.73
CA PRO A 125 12.56 30.37 -12.59
C PRO A 125 12.95 31.10 -13.89
N ASP A 126 12.31 32.22 -14.18
CA ASP A 126 12.77 33.20 -15.17
C ASP A 126 13.52 34.35 -14.48
N ASN A 127 14.84 34.24 -14.46
CA ASN A 127 15.69 35.23 -13.80
C ASN A 127 15.75 36.58 -14.53
N ALA A 128 15.17 36.71 -15.73
CA ALA A 128 15.05 38.01 -16.39
C ALA A 128 13.93 38.85 -15.78
N THR A 129 12.84 38.21 -15.38
CA THR A 129 11.60 38.87 -14.95
C THR A 129 11.28 38.69 -13.46
N GLY A 130 11.89 37.71 -12.78
CA GLY A 130 11.55 37.39 -11.40
C GLY A 130 10.29 36.52 -11.26
N THR A 131 9.85 35.87 -12.34
CA THR A 131 8.59 35.12 -12.36
C THR A 131 8.79 33.65 -12.72
N PRO A 132 7.81 32.76 -12.47
CA PRO A 132 7.86 31.38 -12.95
C PRO A 132 7.90 31.31 -14.48
N SER A 133 8.80 30.50 -15.04
CA SER A 133 8.86 30.29 -16.49
C SER A 133 7.82 29.28 -16.98
N ASN A 134 7.67 29.17 -18.30
CA ASN A 134 6.88 28.12 -18.94
C ASN A 134 7.64 26.79 -19.14
N LYS A 135 8.90 26.70 -18.69
CA LYS A 135 9.75 25.51 -18.86
C LYS A 135 9.72 24.67 -17.58
N ARG A 136 9.50 23.36 -17.72
CA ARG A 136 9.54 22.40 -16.62
C ARG A 136 10.70 21.42 -16.78
N PRO A 137 11.32 20.97 -15.68
CA PRO A 137 12.30 19.89 -15.74
C PRO A 137 11.62 18.57 -16.12
N ARG A 138 12.42 17.58 -16.50
CA ARG A 138 11.95 16.20 -16.59
C ARG A 138 11.63 15.69 -15.17
N ASP A 139 10.68 14.77 -15.08
CA ASP A 139 10.40 14.06 -13.84
C ASP A 139 11.49 13.02 -13.58
N ALA A 140 12.54 13.46 -12.88
CA ALA A 140 13.64 12.58 -12.52
C ALA A 140 13.27 11.63 -11.38
N PHE A 141 12.26 11.96 -10.57
CA PHE A 141 11.86 11.15 -9.42
C PHE A 141 11.22 9.84 -9.87
N ARG A 142 10.58 9.81 -11.05
CA ARG A 142 10.13 8.55 -11.70
C ARG A 142 11.25 7.59 -12.11
N HIS A 143 12.50 8.04 -12.13
CA HIS A 143 13.65 7.25 -12.60
C HIS A 143 14.53 6.84 -11.43
N PHE A 144 14.25 5.67 -10.86
CA PHE A 144 14.97 5.15 -9.69
C PHE A 144 16.45 4.87 -9.98
N ILE A 145 17.29 5.09 -8.98
CA ILE A 145 18.74 4.91 -9.10
C ILE A 145 19.17 3.50 -8.74
N ARG A 146 20.19 3.01 -9.45
CA ARG A 146 20.76 1.70 -9.16
C ARG A 146 21.54 1.73 -7.84
N LEU A 147 21.18 0.83 -6.94
CA LEU A 147 21.88 0.65 -5.68
C LEU A 147 23.31 0.15 -5.87
N THR A 148 24.23 0.66 -5.04
CA THR A 148 25.57 0.07 -4.86
C THR A 148 25.46 -1.37 -4.31
N ARG A 149 26.55 -2.13 -4.37
CA ARG A 149 26.59 -3.51 -3.84
C ARG A 149 26.12 -3.58 -2.38
N TRP A 150 26.59 -2.66 -1.53
CA TRP A 150 26.29 -2.66 -0.10
C TRP A 150 24.86 -2.21 0.19
N GLN A 151 24.38 -1.16 -0.46
CA GLN A 151 22.97 -0.74 -0.34
C GLN A 151 22.03 -1.86 -0.78
N ARG A 152 22.33 -2.50 -1.92
CA ARG A 152 21.57 -3.65 -2.41
C ARG A 152 21.56 -4.79 -1.39
N LEU A 153 22.71 -5.15 -0.82
CA LEU A 153 22.81 -6.21 0.16
C LEU A 153 21.96 -5.89 1.40
N ARG A 154 22.09 -4.69 1.96
CA ARG A 154 21.34 -4.25 3.14
C ARG A 154 19.83 -4.24 2.87
N TRP A 155 19.37 -3.61 1.80
CA TRP A 155 17.94 -3.52 1.48
C TRP A 155 17.32 -4.87 1.11
N ARG A 156 18.09 -5.77 0.50
CA ARG A 156 17.61 -7.14 0.30
C ARG A 156 17.46 -7.86 1.64
N ALA A 157 18.41 -7.74 2.55
CA ALA A 157 18.29 -8.34 3.89
C ALA A 157 17.08 -7.78 4.65
N GLU A 158 16.83 -6.47 4.52
CA GLU A 158 15.66 -5.79 5.09
C GLU A 158 14.34 -6.39 4.57
N ILE A 159 14.22 -6.56 3.25
CA ILE A 159 12.97 -7.01 2.61
C ILE A 159 12.76 -8.53 2.71
N PHE A 160 13.82 -9.31 2.50
CA PHE A 160 13.77 -10.78 2.37
C PHE A 160 14.18 -11.53 3.63
N GLY A 161 14.90 -10.88 4.54
CA GLY A 161 15.58 -11.54 5.67
C GLY A 161 17.04 -11.83 5.36
N SER A 162 17.90 -11.81 6.37
CA SER A 162 19.35 -12.00 6.18
C SER A 162 19.72 -13.43 5.78
N ASP A 163 18.96 -14.43 6.22
CA ASP A 163 19.10 -15.85 5.87
C ASP A 163 18.73 -16.15 4.41
N HIS A 164 17.85 -15.34 3.82
CA HIS A 164 17.44 -15.44 2.43
C HIS A 164 18.32 -14.63 1.47
N VAL A 165 19.38 -13.98 1.97
CA VAL A 165 20.26 -13.14 1.17
C VAL A 165 21.71 -13.52 1.38
N ALA A 166 22.30 -14.14 0.34
CA ALA A 166 23.71 -14.52 0.36
C ALA A 166 24.62 -13.30 0.71
N GLY A 167 25.40 -13.47 1.77
CA GLY A 167 26.32 -12.44 2.28
C GLY A 167 25.71 -11.43 3.26
N ALA A 168 24.41 -11.51 3.57
CA ALA A 168 23.77 -10.62 4.54
C ALA A 168 23.87 -11.12 6.00
N ALA A 169 24.17 -12.40 6.20
CA ALA A 169 24.18 -13.04 7.53
C ALA A 169 25.38 -12.70 8.42
N PHE A 170 26.21 -11.72 8.04
CA PHE A 170 27.50 -11.45 8.69
C PHE A 170 27.38 -11.00 10.16
N ASN A 171 26.24 -10.43 10.55
CA ASN A 171 25.97 -10.00 11.93
C ASN A 171 24.94 -10.87 12.66
N ASP A 172 24.38 -11.90 12.02
CA ASP A 172 23.24 -12.64 12.56
C ASP A 172 23.58 -13.32 13.90
N VAL A 173 24.79 -13.87 14.03
CA VAL A 173 25.25 -14.49 15.28
C VAL A 173 25.29 -13.47 16.42
N ALA A 174 25.84 -12.28 16.17
CA ALA A 174 25.92 -11.22 17.17
C ALA A 174 24.54 -10.62 17.50
N ALA A 175 23.61 -10.63 16.54
CA ALA A 175 22.24 -10.14 16.71
C ALA A 175 21.31 -11.18 17.37
N GLY A 176 21.77 -12.41 17.61
CA GLY A 176 20.94 -13.48 18.20
C GLY A 176 20.05 -14.23 17.21
N GLY A 177 20.35 -14.17 15.91
CA GLY A 177 19.67 -14.89 14.83
C GLY A 177 19.53 -14.06 13.55
N PRO A 178 18.95 -14.64 12.47
CA PRO A 178 18.78 -13.93 11.21
C PRO A 178 17.76 -12.80 11.31
N LEU A 179 18.04 -11.65 10.70
CA LEU A 179 17.08 -10.54 10.62
C LEU A 179 15.79 -11.02 9.93
N PRO A 180 14.61 -10.87 10.57
CA PRO A 180 13.34 -11.17 9.90
C PRO A 180 13.07 -10.22 8.74
N GLY A 181 12.77 -10.79 7.58
CA GLY A 181 12.42 -10.03 6.38
C GLY A 181 11.04 -9.39 6.47
N LEU A 182 10.92 -8.16 5.97
CA LEU A 182 9.64 -7.45 5.92
C LEU A 182 8.55 -8.25 5.19
N ARG A 183 8.87 -8.95 4.08
CA ARG A 183 7.88 -9.77 3.35
C ARG A 183 7.26 -10.84 4.23
N GLN A 184 8.08 -11.54 5.02
CA GLN A 184 7.61 -12.56 5.94
C GLN A 184 6.76 -11.94 7.05
N MET A 185 7.27 -10.88 7.68
CA MET A 185 6.58 -10.18 8.76
C MET A 185 5.18 -9.71 8.34
N TYR A 186 5.03 -9.13 7.15
CA TYR A 186 3.72 -8.73 6.63
C TYR A 186 2.80 -9.93 6.35
N ARG A 187 3.32 -11.01 5.74
CA ARG A 187 2.51 -12.21 5.47
C ARG A 187 2.01 -12.87 6.76
N GLU A 188 2.85 -12.94 7.77
CA GLU A 188 2.53 -13.53 9.07
C GLU A 188 1.59 -12.62 9.87
N GLY A 189 1.88 -11.32 9.92
CA GLY A 189 1.04 -10.32 10.58
C GLY A 189 -0.38 -10.29 10.03
N LEU A 190 -0.54 -10.18 8.71
CA LEU A 190 -1.86 -10.19 8.06
C LEU A 190 -2.63 -11.49 8.30
N ARG A 191 -1.92 -12.64 8.31
CA ARG A 191 -2.53 -13.94 8.63
C ARG A 191 -3.00 -14.01 10.09
N ALA A 192 -2.20 -13.50 11.02
CA ALA A 192 -2.55 -13.47 12.44
C ALA A 192 -3.79 -12.60 12.68
N VAL A 193 -3.82 -11.40 12.08
CA VAL A 193 -4.96 -10.48 12.15
C VAL A 193 -6.24 -11.13 11.60
N ASP A 194 -6.20 -11.66 10.38
CA ASP A 194 -7.39 -12.26 9.76
C ASP A 194 -7.83 -13.55 10.47
N GLY A 195 -6.88 -14.34 10.99
CA GLY A 195 -7.16 -15.55 11.77
C GLY A 195 -7.86 -15.22 13.09
N ALA A 196 -7.38 -14.21 13.81
CA ALA A 196 -7.99 -13.73 15.05
C ALA A 196 -9.40 -13.19 14.80
N ALA A 197 -9.58 -12.38 13.74
CA ALA A 197 -10.88 -11.88 13.33
C ALA A 197 -11.90 -13.01 13.11
N ARG A 198 -11.54 -14.02 12.34
CA ARG A 198 -12.41 -15.18 12.08
C ARG A 198 -12.72 -15.97 13.34
N THR A 199 -11.75 -16.11 14.23
CA THR A 199 -11.92 -16.86 15.48
C THR A 199 -12.86 -16.12 16.45
N MET A 200 -12.70 -14.81 16.58
CA MET A 200 -13.45 -13.99 17.55
C MET A 200 -14.84 -13.59 17.05
N THR A 201 -15.02 -13.43 15.73
CA THR A 201 -16.24 -12.84 15.16
C THR A 201 -16.91 -13.70 14.08
N GLY A 202 -16.23 -14.73 13.57
CA GLY A 202 -16.70 -15.53 12.43
C GLY A 202 -16.50 -14.86 11.06
N ALA A 203 -16.06 -13.60 11.00
CA ALA A 203 -15.90 -12.83 9.77
C ALA A 203 -14.42 -12.45 9.49
N PRO A 204 -14.05 -12.22 8.21
CA PRO A 204 -12.73 -11.70 7.85
C PRO A 204 -12.49 -10.29 8.42
N TYR A 205 -11.25 -9.97 8.77
CA TYR A 205 -10.90 -8.67 9.38
C TYR A 205 -11.36 -7.46 8.55
N ALA A 206 -11.10 -7.50 7.24
CA ALA A 206 -11.48 -6.43 6.32
C ALA A 206 -12.99 -6.19 6.22
N GLY A 207 -13.83 -7.14 6.66
CA GLY A 207 -15.28 -7.02 6.66
C GLY A 207 -15.89 -6.59 8.00
N LEU A 208 -15.06 -6.33 9.02
CA LEU A 208 -15.51 -5.93 10.35
C LEU A 208 -15.73 -4.41 10.47
N SER A 209 -16.50 -3.99 11.47
CA SER A 209 -16.60 -2.56 11.83
C SER A 209 -15.27 -2.02 12.37
N SER A 210 -15.09 -0.70 12.36
CA SER A 210 -13.89 -0.05 12.92
C SER A 210 -13.64 -0.46 14.37
N ASP A 211 -14.67 -0.41 15.23
CA ASP A 211 -14.54 -0.82 16.64
C ASP A 211 -14.09 -2.27 16.82
N GLN A 212 -14.59 -3.18 15.97
CA GLN A 212 -14.18 -4.59 15.99
C GLN A 212 -12.73 -4.76 15.52
N GLN A 213 -12.34 -4.01 14.48
CA GLN A 213 -10.97 -4.01 13.97
C GLN A 213 -9.97 -3.50 15.01
N ASP A 214 -10.32 -2.44 15.74
CA ASP A 214 -9.51 -1.87 16.82
C ASP A 214 -9.40 -2.83 18.00
N ALA A 215 -10.51 -3.46 18.40
CA ALA A 215 -10.51 -4.45 19.47
C ALA A 215 -9.60 -5.65 19.16
N ILE A 216 -9.61 -6.15 17.92
CA ILE A 216 -8.74 -7.25 17.49
C ILE A 216 -7.28 -6.79 17.46
N LEU A 217 -6.99 -5.61 16.91
CA LEU A 217 -5.62 -5.09 16.84
C LEU A 217 -5.04 -4.90 18.25
N ALA A 218 -5.81 -4.31 19.17
CA ALA A 218 -5.41 -4.13 20.56
C ALA A 218 -5.18 -5.47 21.29
N ALA A 219 -5.98 -6.50 21.01
CA ALA A 219 -5.80 -7.83 21.59
C ALA A 219 -4.49 -8.49 21.09
N LEU A 220 -4.21 -8.40 19.79
CA LEU A 220 -3.03 -8.97 19.18
C LEU A 220 -1.75 -8.23 19.56
N ASP A 221 -1.79 -6.91 19.64
CA ASP A 221 -0.64 -6.10 20.05
C ASP A 221 -0.16 -6.46 21.47
N ARG A 222 -1.10 -6.67 22.40
CA ARG A 222 -0.77 -7.07 23.78
C ARG A 222 -0.17 -8.47 23.90
N SER A 223 -0.48 -9.39 22.97
CA SER A 223 -0.23 -10.83 23.19
C SER A 223 0.60 -11.51 22.09
N VAL A 224 0.41 -11.13 20.84
CA VAL A 224 0.98 -11.78 19.65
C VAL A 224 2.11 -10.96 19.05
N PHE A 225 1.91 -9.66 18.85
CA PHE A 225 2.89 -8.80 18.17
C PHE A 225 3.93 -8.27 19.15
N LYS A 226 4.87 -9.14 19.52
CA LYS A 226 6.03 -8.73 20.30
C LYS A 226 7.15 -8.20 19.39
N PRO A 227 7.88 -7.14 19.81
CA PRO A 227 9.05 -6.69 19.08
C PRO A 227 10.07 -7.82 18.92
N ASP A 228 10.57 -7.97 17.70
CA ASP A 228 11.68 -8.89 17.45
C ASP A 228 12.99 -8.22 17.89
N ALA A 229 13.75 -8.85 18.79
CA ALA A 229 14.97 -8.28 19.34
C ALA A 229 16.01 -7.86 18.27
N ARG A 230 16.00 -8.50 17.10
CA ARG A 230 16.93 -8.23 15.99
C ARG A 230 16.56 -6.98 15.20
N ARG A 231 15.28 -6.59 15.23
CA ARG A 231 14.73 -5.41 14.55
C ARG A 231 14.43 -4.27 15.52
N GLY A 232 14.09 -4.60 16.76
CA GLY A 232 13.56 -3.66 17.75
C GLY A 232 12.11 -3.25 17.49
N MET A 233 11.41 -3.88 16.54
CA MET A 233 10.04 -3.53 16.14
C MET A 233 9.17 -4.77 16.04
N SER A 234 7.89 -4.62 16.40
CA SER A 234 6.83 -5.58 16.14
C SER A 234 6.26 -5.39 14.73
N PHE A 235 5.33 -6.28 14.34
CA PHE A 235 4.56 -6.08 13.11
C PHE A 235 3.74 -4.78 13.13
N VAL A 236 3.16 -4.41 14.29
CA VAL A 236 2.35 -3.20 14.42
C VAL A 236 3.21 -1.95 14.28
N ASP A 237 4.41 -1.94 14.87
CA ASP A 237 5.35 -0.82 14.74
C ASP A 237 5.76 -0.59 13.28
N VAL A 238 6.11 -1.66 12.57
CA VAL A 238 6.48 -1.62 11.14
C VAL A 238 5.30 -1.19 10.27
N LEU A 239 4.08 -1.65 10.60
CA LEU A 239 2.86 -1.24 9.92
C LEU A 239 2.58 0.26 10.11
N ILE A 240 2.70 0.77 11.33
CA ILE A 240 2.54 2.21 11.65
C ILE A 240 3.55 3.01 10.84
N GLN A 241 4.83 2.66 10.95
CA GLN A 241 5.91 3.36 10.25
C GLN A 241 5.63 3.42 8.74
N HIS A 242 5.41 2.27 8.09
CA HIS A 242 5.21 2.26 6.64
C HIS A 242 3.86 2.86 6.22
N THR A 243 2.84 2.87 7.08
CA THR A 243 1.59 3.58 6.80
C THR A 243 1.84 5.08 6.74
N LEU A 244 2.57 5.63 7.70
CA LEU A 244 2.94 7.05 7.72
C LEU A 244 3.86 7.41 6.56
N GLU A 245 4.89 6.60 6.28
CA GLU A 245 5.73 6.78 5.10
C GLU A 245 4.88 6.75 3.82
N GLY A 246 3.96 5.80 3.70
CA GLY A 246 3.05 5.70 2.56
C GLY A 246 2.04 6.83 2.45
N CYS A 247 1.69 7.51 3.53
CA CYS A 247 0.81 8.67 3.49
C CYS A 247 1.56 9.95 3.12
N PHE A 248 2.81 10.11 3.58
CA PHE A 248 3.47 11.41 3.61
C PHE A 248 4.80 11.49 2.83
N SER A 249 5.27 10.39 2.24
CA SER A 249 6.49 10.40 1.39
C SER A 249 6.20 10.83 -0.05
N LEU A 250 7.23 10.79 -0.91
CA LEU A 250 7.11 11.07 -2.34
C LEU A 250 6.05 10.16 -3.00
N PRO A 251 5.11 10.72 -3.80
CA PRO A 251 4.08 9.96 -4.50
C PRO A 251 4.63 8.88 -5.45
N GLU A 252 5.87 9.02 -5.92
CA GLU A 252 6.55 8.08 -6.81
C GLU A 252 6.73 6.68 -6.21
N TYR A 253 6.66 6.54 -4.89
CA TYR A 253 6.69 5.24 -4.21
C TYR A 253 5.31 4.56 -4.11
N GLY A 254 4.25 5.15 -4.70
CA GLY A 254 2.92 4.56 -4.79
C GLY A 254 1.95 4.94 -3.66
N GLY A 255 2.43 5.71 -2.69
CA GLY A 255 1.64 6.35 -1.65
C GLY A 255 1.37 7.83 -1.94
N ASN A 256 0.99 8.61 -0.92
CA ASN A 256 0.75 10.05 -0.97
C ASN A 256 0.06 10.49 -2.26
N ARG A 257 -1.06 9.84 -2.59
CA ARG A 257 -1.71 9.98 -3.90
C ARG A 257 -2.01 11.45 -4.18
N ASP A 258 -1.57 11.92 -5.34
CA ASP A 258 -1.72 13.31 -5.80
C ASP A 258 -1.15 14.38 -4.83
N GLY A 259 -0.21 14.01 -3.95
CA GLY A 259 0.34 14.91 -2.93
C GLY A 259 -0.63 15.25 -1.80
N ARG A 260 -1.75 14.53 -1.68
CA ARG A 260 -2.81 14.83 -0.72
C ARG A 260 -2.38 14.69 0.74
N GLY A 261 -1.41 13.85 1.03
CA GLY A 261 -0.81 13.74 2.36
C GLY A 261 0.01 14.97 2.72
N TRP A 262 0.69 15.59 1.75
CA TRP A 262 1.34 16.89 1.98
C TRP A 262 0.31 18.00 2.17
N ALA A 263 -0.74 18.02 1.36
CA ALA A 263 -1.84 18.98 1.52
C ALA A 263 -2.51 18.86 2.90
N LEU A 264 -2.66 17.65 3.44
CA LEU A 264 -3.14 17.41 4.81
C LEU A 264 -2.25 18.11 5.86
N LEU A 265 -0.94 18.07 5.66
CA LEU A 265 0.05 18.69 6.54
C LEU A 265 0.25 20.19 6.28
N GLY A 266 -0.46 20.78 5.30
CA GLY A 266 -0.23 22.15 4.87
C GLY A 266 1.13 22.35 4.17
N LEU A 267 1.69 21.28 3.61
CA LEU A 267 2.96 21.30 2.89
C LEU A 267 2.70 21.33 1.36
N GLU A 268 3.42 22.19 0.64
CA GLU A 268 3.33 22.26 -0.83
C GLU A 268 3.95 21.00 -1.50
N GLY A 269 4.96 20.41 -0.86
CA GLY A 269 5.78 19.34 -1.43
C GLY A 269 7.09 19.89 -2.00
N ASP A 270 7.49 19.40 -3.18
CA ASP A 270 8.73 19.82 -3.83
C ASP A 270 8.60 21.24 -4.40
N ASP A 271 9.41 22.20 -3.95
CA ASP A 271 9.44 23.60 -4.43
C ASP A 271 10.43 23.81 -5.59
N GLN A 272 11.44 22.95 -5.67
CA GLN A 272 12.51 23.06 -6.65
C GLN A 272 12.08 22.61 -8.06
N PRO A 273 12.61 23.25 -9.13
CA PRO A 273 13.66 24.26 -9.14
C PRO A 273 13.17 25.71 -8.99
N LEU A 274 11.87 25.94 -8.80
CA LEU A 274 11.31 27.29 -8.74
C LEU A 274 11.76 28.02 -7.47
N GLY A 275 11.67 27.34 -6.33
CA GLY A 275 11.91 27.93 -5.01
C GLY A 275 10.83 28.92 -4.60
N TYR A 276 11.07 29.61 -3.48
CA TYR A 276 10.13 30.60 -2.90
C TYR A 276 10.47 32.04 -3.24
N SER A 277 11.68 32.31 -3.73
CA SER A 277 12.14 33.64 -4.12
C SER A 277 12.92 33.55 -5.42
N ILE A 278 12.52 34.35 -6.41
CA ILE A 278 13.07 34.31 -7.75
C ILE A 278 13.91 35.56 -7.97
N PHE A 279 15.19 35.40 -8.31
CA PHE A 279 16.02 36.55 -8.67
C PHE A 279 15.48 37.22 -9.93
N SER A 280 15.37 38.54 -9.93
CA SER A 280 14.90 39.34 -11.06
C SER A 280 16.00 40.31 -11.48
N ARG A 281 16.55 40.10 -12.68
CA ARG A 281 17.53 41.04 -13.27
C ARG A 281 16.90 42.40 -13.60
N ALA A 282 15.59 42.45 -13.82
CA ALA A 282 14.87 43.69 -14.12
C ALA A 282 14.86 44.65 -12.91
N THR A 283 14.75 44.12 -11.69
CA THR A 283 14.74 44.91 -10.45
C THR A 283 16.05 44.83 -9.67
N ASP A 284 16.99 43.98 -10.11
CA ASP A 284 18.22 43.62 -9.39
C ASP A 284 17.93 43.17 -7.94
N GLY A 285 16.92 42.31 -7.80
CA GLY A 285 16.38 41.89 -6.51
C GLY A 285 15.79 40.48 -6.54
N TYR A 286 15.10 40.09 -5.46
CA TYR A 286 14.36 38.84 -5.39
C TYR A 286 12.88 39.13 -5.25
N ASP A 287 12.09 38.52 -6.13
CA ASP A 287 10.64 38.57 -6.09
C ASP A 287 10.13 37.31 -5.36
N GLU A 288 9.45 37.52 -4.24
CA GLU A 288 8.87 36.42 -3.44
C GLU A 288 7.60 35.89 -4.08
N ARG A 289 7.39 34.58 -3.95
CA ARG A 289 6.14 33.94 -4.33
C ARG A 289 5.00 34.48 -3.45
N PRO A 290 3.92 35.02 -4.04
CA PRO A 290 2.82 35.61 -3.26
C PRO A 290 2.12 34.63 -2.32
N ASP A 291 2.12 33.34 -2.67
CA ASP A 291 1.53 32.24 -1.91
C ASP A 291 2.43 31.70 -0.80
N HIS A 292 3.73 32.02 -0.84
CA HIS A 292 4.71 31.61 0.17
C HIS A 292 5.68 32.76 0.46
N PRO A 293 5.20 33.86 1.07
CA PRO A 293 6.07 34.98 1.40
C PRO A 293 7.09 34.57 2.46
N MET A 294 8.35 34.94 2.23
CA MET A 294 9.45 34.63 3.16
C MET A 294 9.78 35.83 4.06
N SER A 295 9.42 37.03 3.62
CA SER A 295 9.65 38.30 4.34
C SER A 295 8.45 38.78 5.15
N THR A 296 7.26 38.20 4.95
CA THR A 296 6.04 38.52 5.72
C THR A 296 5.45 37.27 6.36
N PRO A 297 4.70 37.39 7.48
CA PRO A 297 4.05 36.24 8.12
C PRO A 297 3.20 35.44 7.14
N ASN A 298 3.26 34.11 7.24
CA ASN A 298 2.44 33.23 6.41
C ASN A 298 0.95 33.54 6.66
N PRO A 299 0.17 33.88 5.62
CA PRO A 299 -1.26 34.19 5.78
C PRO A 299 -2.06 33.09 6.50
N ASP A 300 -1.67 31.84 6.33
CA ASP A 300 -2.34 30.69 6.95
C ASP A 300 -2.12 30.62 8.48
N GLU A 301 -1.01 31.17 8.99
CA GLU A 301 -0.79 31.29 10.44
C GLU A 301 -1.73 32.32 11.07
N LEU A 302 -2.23 33.28 10.29
CA LEU A 302 -3.14 34.33 10.76
C LEU A 302 -4.60 33.84 10.87
N ALA A 303 -4.96 32.77 10.15
CA ALA A 303 -6.33 32.23 10.12
C ALA A 303 -6.68 31.37 11.36
N GLY A 304 -5.67 31.00 12.17
CA GLY A 304 -5.82 30.11 13.31
C GLY A 304 -5.98 28.63 12.92
N PRO A 305 -5.77 27.69 13.86
CA PRO A 305 -5.86 26.26 13.57
C PRO A 305 -7.29 25.85 13.18
N ARG A 306 -7.41 24.94 12.21
CA ARG A 306 -8.69 24.33 11.84
C ARG A 306 -9.23 23.54 13.04
N ALA A 307 -10.54 23.60 13.28
CA ALA A 307 -11.19 22.82 14.32
C ALA A 307 -11.06 21.32 14.05
N LEU A 308 -10.80 20.54 15.10
CA LEU A 308 -10.70 19.08 15.00
C LEU A 308 -12.08 18.45 14.83
N SER A 309 -12.11 17.26 14.23
CA SER A 309 -13.31 16.42 14.25
C SER A 309 -13.64 15.98 15.69
N PRO A 310 -14.90 15.64 16.01
CA PRO A 310 -15.25 15.13 17.35
C PRO A 310 -14.43 13.90 17.78
N ASP A 311 -13.99 13.08 16.82
CA ASP A 311 -13.13 11.92 17.07
C ASP A 311 -11.69 12.38 17.35
N GLY A 312 -11.18 13.32 16.56
CA GLY A 312 -9.88 13.97 16.78
C GLY A 312 -9.80 14.64 18.15
N GLU A 313 -10.84 15.36 18.58
CA GLU A 313 -10.91 15.96 19.91
C GLU A 313 -10.86 14.90 21.02
N ARG A 314 -11.60 13.79 20.89
CA ARG A 314 -11.59 12.69 21.87
C ARG A 314 -10.22 12.04 22.00
N ILE A 315 -9.53 11.82 20.87
CA ILE A 315 -8.17 11.27 20.86
C ILE A 315 -7.20 12.26 21.50
N GLN A 316 -7.24 13.54 21.11
CA GLN A 316 -6.37 14.57 21.69
C GLN A 316 -6.57 14.67 23.21
N GLN A 317 -7.82 14.68 23.68
CA GLN A 317 -8.12 14.70 25.12
C GLN A 317 -7.57 13.47 25.84
N SER A 318 -7.67 12.29 25.22
CA SER A 318 -7.12 11.05 25.77
C SER A 318 -5.60 11.11 25.87
N ILE A 319 -4.91 11.58 24.82
CA ILE A 319 -3.45 11.77 24.80
C ILE A 319 -3.03 12.78 25.88
N MET A 320 -3.69 13.93 25.97
CA MET A 320 -3.38 14.95 26.97
C MET A 320 -3.61 14.44 28.40
N THR A 321 -4.67 13.67 28.63
CA THR A 321 -4.96 13.06 29.93
C THR A 321 -3.89 12.05 30.31
N LEU A 322 -3.48 11.17 29.39
CA LEU A 322 -2.40 10.20 29.59
C LEU A 322 -1.06 10.88 29.84
N ALA A 323 -0.70 11.89 29.03
CA ALA A 323 0.54 12.65 29.18
C ALA A 323 0.60 13.38 30.52
N THR A 324 -0.53 13.96 30.97
CA THR A 324 -0.64 14.63 32.27
C THR A 324 -0.53 13.62 33.42
N ALA A 325 -1.16 12.44 33.29
CA ALA A 325 -1.05 11.37 34.28
C ALA A 325 0.39 10.84 34.39
N LEU A 326 1.05 10.60 33.26
CA LEU A 326 2.46 10.17 33.21
C LEU A 326 3.39 11.24 33.80
N SER A 327 3.17 12.52 33.47
CA SER A 327 3.96 13.61 34.03
C SER A 327 3.81 13.75 35.55
N LYS A 328 2.67 13.35 36.13
CA LYS A 328 2.47 13.31 37.58
C LYS A 328 3.12 12.09 38.24
N VAL A 329 3.24 10.97 37.52
CA VAL A 329 3.84 9.72 38.04
C VAL A 329 5.37 9.74 37.95
N PHE A 330 5.93 10.42 36.95
CA PHE A 330 7.38 10.50 36.71
C PHE A 330 7.99 11.87 37.08
N GLY A 331 7.18 12.78 37.65
CA GLY A 331 7.57 14.13 38.04
C GLY A 331 7.83 14.33 39.54
N GLU A 332 7.91 13.27 40.34
CA GLU A 332 8.37 13.27 41.74
C GLU A 332 9.66 12.48 41.92
#